data_AF-A0AAD8YCM0-F1
#
_entry.id   AF-A0AAD8YCM0-F1
#
_cell.length_a   1.000
_cell.length_b   1.000
_cell.length_c   1.000
_cell.angle_alpha   90.00
_cell.angle_beta   90.00
_cell.angle_gamma   90.00
#
_symmetry.space_group_name_H-M   'P 1'
#
loop_
_entity.id
_entity.type
_entity.pdbx_description
1 polymer ?
#
loop_
_entity_poly.entity_id
_entity_poly.type
_entity_poly.pdbx_seq_one_letter_code
_entity_poly.pdbx_strand_id
1 'polypeptide(L)'
;MVVIRLTADQSSNLTFPIGCPVWYNFPGKKDDMGSLKRGVVKSVSLRDSQLYYEVTYCDGDENITITEEVNETNLGFGALCPVTIISDNKSGTTDDTSEGEIVMCTTDANNKVVYTAMIFMDGSQVKYESDIDAARVKYRKVKVNDMESNEEHAGNTNAISTSTKQTTDCKEDKVDKMNATQHPQQPPTQRYVPSSITCSDSVSKRSFADSNDGGGDSSRKRARYPTGAKLEVDGGYDAPAIASNSQDATNVKLLSNPKFPNVSRLEITPPLWLQKDRPSQRSLFFHLIGKHRERSENIIKRINQESQCRVHVDMKNDVFVPIKINVEPLNVSTAQQDLFRARQMLQDLFLDYVGNDGCRGRLVCEIAQACWGAHRPSLSTSNAVKDINPLLDNRMVRYMSIVELSFDEHTREFHAAHILHKPFLREITGLGCDLILVAKGFRVSTNACDPYVFVYGRQYQDVDKAVQLVKKKIRQHQHVCGKCVLG
;
A
#
# COMPACT_ATOMS: atom_id res chain seq x y z
N MET A 1 26.66 -24.51 -25.81
CA MET A 1 25.92 -25.01 -24.64
C MET A 1 24.45 -24.78 -24.92
N VAL A 2 23.66 -25.84 -25.02
CA VAL A 2 22.25 -25.73 -25.38
C VAL A 2 21.47 -25.43 -24.10
N VAL A 3 20.74 -24.31 -24.09
CA VAL A 3 19.84 -23.94 -22.99
C VAL A 3 18.42 -24.22 -23.48
N ILE A 4 17.73 -25.15 -22.83
CA ILE A 4 16.34 -25.49 -23.16
C ILE A 4 15.44 -24.77 -22.15
N ARG A 5 14.67 -23.78 -22.59
CA ARG A 5 13.64 -23.15 -21.75
C ARG A 5 12.39 -24.01 -21.77
N LEU A 6 11.89 -24.34 -20.58
CA LEU A 6 10.68 -25.14 -20.41
C LEU A 6 9.45 -24.23 -20.46
N THR A 7 8.36 -24.70 -21.08
CA THR A 7 7.07 -24.01 -21.04
C THR A 7 6.40 -24.16 -19.67
N ALA A 8 5.37 -23.34 -19.39
CA ALA A 8 4.59 -23.47 -18.17
C ALA A 8 4.04 -24.89 -17.96
N ASP A 9 3.50 -25.51 -19.03
CA ASP A 9 2.98 -26.87 -18.98
C ASP A 9 4.08 -27.91 -18.70
N GLN A 10 5.26 -27.77 -19.32
CA GLN A 10 6.40 -28.64 -19.06
C GLN A 10 6.93 -28.48 -17.63
N SER A 11 6.88 -27.27 -17.08
CA SER A 11 7.32 -26.99 -15.70
C SER A 11 6.33 -27.46 -14.63
N SER A 12 5.09 -27.76 -15.00
CA SER A 12 3.99 -28.00 -14.05
C SER A 12 4.19 -29.20 -13.12
N ASN A 13 5.05 -30.15 -13.50
CA ASN A 13 5.37 -31.34 -12.72
C ASN A 13 6.76 -31.25 -12.04
N LEU A 14 7.44 -30.11 -12.13
CA LEU A 14 8.71 -29.90 -11.44
C LEU A 14 8.47 -29.54 -9.97
N THR A 15 9.53 -29.62 -9.17
CA THR A 15 9.53 -29.24 -7.74
C THR A 15 9.02 -27.81 -7.55
N PHE A 16 9.51 -26.87 -8.38
CA PHE A 16 9.16 -25.44 -8.31
C PHE A 16 8.60 -24.95 -9.67
N PRO A 17 7.31 -25.16 -9.98
CA PRO A 17 6.74 -24.72 -11.25
C PRO A 17 6.72 -23.19 -11.39
N ILE A 18 6.50 -22.70 -12.61
CA ILE A 18 6.30 -21.26 -12.86
C ILE A 18 5.12 -20.75 -12.02
N GLY A 19 5.31 -19.64 -11.31
CA GLY A 19 4.37 -19.06 -10.36
C GLY A 19 4.57 -19.50 -8.90
N CYS A 20 5.42 -20.49 -8.64
CA CYS A 20 5.69 -20.96 -7.28
C CYS A 20 6.44 -19.90 -6.45
N PRO A 21 5.93 -19.52 -5.25
CA PRO A 21 6.70 -18.74 -4.29
C PRO A 21 7.89 -19.55 -3.76
N VAL A 22 9.08 -18.94 -3.74
CA VAL A 22 10.34 -19.61 -3.36
C VAL A 22 11.22 -18.74 -2.48
N TRP A 23 12.01 -19.38 -1.64
CA TRP A 23 13.09 -18.79 -0.86
C TRP A 23 14.42 -19.34 -1.37
N TYR A 24 15.46 -18.52 -1.36
CA TYR A 24 16.80 -18.91 -1.82
C TYR A 24 17.88 -18.05 -1.17
N ASN A 25 19.15 -18.41 -1.41
CA ASN A 25 20.30 -17.83 -0.73
C ASN A 25 20.29 -18.14 0.79
N PHE A 26 20.09 -19.42 1.13
CA PHE A 26 20.09 -19.88 2.51
C PHE A 26 21.46 -19.64 3.16
N PRO A 27 21.51 -19.08 4.37
CA PRO A 27 22.77 -18.86 5.07
C PRO A 27 23.40 -20.23 5.40
N GLY A 28 24.37 -20.64 4.59
CA GLY A 28 24.94 -21.99 4.63
C GLY A 28 26.42 -21.95 4.29
N LYS A 29 27.26 -22.03 5.34
CA LYS A 29 28.73 -22.08 5.37
C LYS A 29 29.45 -20.72 5.49
N LYS A 30 29.89 -20.48 6.74
CA LYS A 30 30.93 -19.63 7.33
C LYS A 30 31.38 -18.29 6.72
N ASP A 31 31.24 -17.99 5.44
CA ASP A 31 31.81 -16.76 4.86
C ASP A 31 30.88 -15.97 3.93
N ASP A 32 29.66 -16.45 3.65
CA ASP A 32 28.70 -15.72 2.83
C ASP A 32 27.57 -15.13 3.69
N MET A 33 27.66 -13.83 4.00
CA MET A 33 26.56 -13.05 4.62
C MET A 33 25.45 -12.76 3.61
N GLY A 34 25.05 -13.78 2.83
CA GLY A 34 23.91 -13.69 1.95
C GLY A 34 22.63 -13.46 2.76
N SER A 35 21.89 -12.41 2.45
CA SER A 35 20.53 -12.26 2.96
C SER A 35 19.63 -13.28 2.27
N LEU A 36 18.81 -13.94 3.07
CA LEU A 36 17.78 -14.86 2.59
C LEU A 36 16.76 -14.08 1.76
N LYS A 37 16.60 -14.47 0.49
CA LYS A 37 15.74 -13.77 -0.47
C LYS A 37 14.45 -14.54 -0.70
N ARG A 38 13.37 -13.80 -0.99
CA ARG A 38 12.06 -14.34 -1.35
C ARG A 38 11.67 -13.84 -2.74
N GLY A 39 11.23 -14.73 -3.61
CA GLY A 39 10.71 -14.36 -4.93
C GLY A 39 9.69 -15.35 -5.46
N VAL A 40 9.37 -15.23 -6.75
CA VAL A 40 8.46 -16.10 -7.49
C VAL A 40 9.15 -16.62 -8.74
N VAL A 41 8.99 -17.91 -9.02
CA VAL A 41 9.54 -18.54 -10.23
C VAL A 41 8.85 -17.97 -11.47
N LYS A 42 9.62 -17.34 -12.35
CA LYS A 42 9.14 -16.75 -13.61
C LYS A 42 9.41 -17.65 -14.82
N SER A 43 10.55 -18.31 -14.86
CA SER A 43 10.90 -19.25 -15.95
C SER A 43 11.80 -20.37 -15.45
N VAL A 44 11.86 -21.48 -16.19
CA VAL A 44 12.71 -22.63 -15.88
C VAL A 44 13.53 -23.00 -17.12
N SER A 45 14.81 -23.29 -16.93
CA SER A 45 15.69 -23.75 -18.00
C SER A 45 16.49 -24.99 -17.60
N LEU A 46 16.71 -25.86 -18.56
CA LEU A 46 17.57 -27.04 -18.44
C LEU A 46 18.90 -26.74 -19.13
N ARG A 47 19.99 -26.82 -18.35
CA ARG A 47 21.36 -26.59 -18.80
C ARG A 47 22.26 -27.67 -18.21
N ASP A 48 22.93 -28.43 -19.07
CA ASP A 48 23.81 -29.54 -18.68
C ASP A 48 23.15 -30.54 -17.70
N SER A 49 21.90 -30.91 -17.99
CA SER A 49 21.10 -31.80 -17.15
C SER A 49 20.77 -31.26 -15.75
N GLN A 50 20.98 -29.97 -15.51
CA GLN A 50 20.58 -29.28 -14.27
C GLN A 50 19.48 -28.25 -14.54
N LEU A 51 18.57 -28.12 -13.58
CA LEU A 51 17.49 -27.14 -13.62
C LEU A 51 17.93 -25.82 -12.98
N TYR A 52 17.68 -24.74 -13.70
CA TYR A 52 17.87 -23.37 -13.26
C TYR A 52 16.55 -22.60 -13.36
N TYR A 53 16.27 -21.82 -12.33
CA TYR A 53 15.03 -21.07 -12.17
C TYR A 53 15.31 -19.58 -12.22
N GLU A 54 14.60 -18.88 -13.10
CA GLU A 54 14.57 -17.42 -13.11
C GLU A 54 13.57 -16.97 -12.03
N VAL A 55 14.07 -16.41 -10.94
CA VAL A 55 13.28 -15.96 -9.79
C VAL A 55 13.19 -14.44 -9.80
N THR A 56 11.97 -13.90 -9.72
CA THR A 56 11.72 -12.46 -9.62
C THR A 56 11.34 -12.05 -8.20
N TYR A 57 11.89 -10.94 -7.73
CA TYR A 57 11.53 -10.33 -6.45
C TYR A 57 11.55 -8.80 -6.52
N CYS A 58 10.83 -8.15 -5.61
CA CYS A 58 10.83 -6.69 -5.48
C CYS A 58 11.84 -6.28 -4.40
N ASP A 59 12.76 -5.37 -4.74
CA ASP A 59 13.64 -4.76 -3.75
C ASP A 59 12.91 -3.61 -3.04
N GLY A 60 13.06 -3.55 -1.72
CA GLY A 60 12.17 -2.83 -0.80
C GLY A 60 12.08 -1.32 -1.00
N ASP A 61 13.03 -0.72 -1.71
CA ASP A 61 13.16 0.74 -1.78
C ASP A 61 12.74 1.36 -3.13
N GLU A 62 12.63 0.59 -4.22
CA GLU A 62 12.49 1.21 -5.56
C GLU A 62 11.42 0.62 -6.49
N ASN A 63 10.56 -0.30 -6.04
CA ASN A 63 9.62 -1.01 -6.93
C ASN A 63 10.32 -1.67 -8.14
N ILE A 64 11.63 -1.89 -8.05
CA ILE A 64 12.42 -2.54 -9.09
C ILE A 64 12.20 -4.03 -8.95
N THR A 65 11.72 -4.66 -10.02
CA THR A 65 11.68 -6.11 -10.14
C THR A 65 13.06 -6.60 -10.53
N ILE A 66 13.77 -7.22 -9.58
CA ILE A 66 15.05 -7.88 -9.82
C ILE A 66 14.76 -9.31 -10.26
N THR A 67 15.57 -9.81 -11.19
CA THR A 67 15.48 -11.18 -11.73
C THR A 67 16.82 -11.87 -11.56
N GLU A 68 16.84 -13.03 -10.91
CA GLU A 68 18.05 -13.81 -10.66
C GLU A 68 17.87 -15.26 -11.13
N GLU A 69 18.95 -15.87 -11.63
CA GLU A 69 18.97 -17.28 -12.01
C GLU A 69 19.50 -18.11 -10.84
N VAL A 70 18.73 -19.08 -10.37
CA VAL A 70 19.01 -19.88 -9.17
C VAL A 70 18.97 -21.37 -9.51
N ASN A 71 19.98 -22.12 -9.06
CA ASN A 71 20.00 -23.58 -9.21
C ASN A 71 18.94 -24.25 -8.31
N GLU A 72 18.31 -25.34 -8.77
CA GLU A 72 17.29 -26.09 -8.02
C GLU A 72 17.69 -26.40 -6.57
N THR A 73 18.95 -26.80 -6.36
CA THR A 73 19.46 -27.21 -5.05
C THR A 73 19.54 -26.06 -4.03
N ASN A 74 19.44 -24.81 -4.48
CA ASN A 74 19.49 -23.61 -3.65
C ASN A 74 18.10 -22.99 -3.40
N LEU A 75 17.03 -23.69 -3.81
CA LEU A 75 15.66 -23.24 -3.64
C LEU A 75 14.93 -24.04 -2.56
N GLY A 76 14.04 -23.37 -1.85
CA GLY A 76 13.01 -23.98 -1.02
C GLY A 76 11.66 -23.31 -1.25
N PHE A 77 10.57 -23.99 -0.90
CA PHE A 77 9.23 -23.40 -0.97
C PHE A 77 9.13 -22.18 -0.07
N GLY A 78 8.55 -21.11 -0.59
CA GLY A 78 8.39 -19.87 0.13
C GLY A 78 7.13 -19.79 0.98
N ALA A 79 7.08 -18.82 1.90
CA ALA A 79 5.87 -18.52 2.66
C ALA A 79 4.66 -18.33 1.73
N LEU A 80 3.51 -18.87 2.15
CA LEU A 80 2.24 -18.91 1.41
C LEU A 80 2.28 -19.79 0.14
N CYS A 81 3.33 -20.58 -0.06
CA CYS A 81 3.34 -21.55 -1.15
C CYS A 81 2.34 -22.67 -0.86
N PRO A 82 1.36 -22.93 -1.76
CA PRO A 82 0.39 -24.00 -1.59
C PRO A 82 1.07 -25.35 -1.83
N VAL A 83 0.96 -26.25 -0.85
CA VAL A 83 1.65 -27.54 -0.87
C VAL A 83 0.75 -28.70 -0.46
N THR A 84 1.20 -29.89 -0.84
CA THR A 84 0.73 -31.17 -0.34
C THR A 84 1.84 -31.79 0.49
N ILE A 85 1.52 -32.25 1.70
CA ILE A 85 2.46 -32.83 2.66
C ILE A 85 2.16 -34.32 2.78
N ILE A 86 3.18 -35.15 2.52
CA ILE A 86 3.09 -36.61 2.63
C ILE A 86 3.29 -37.00 4.09
N SER A 87 2.40 -37.82 4.65
CA SER A 87 2.52 -38.33 6.01
C SER A 87 3.74 -39.26 6.15
N ASP A 88 4.44 -39.20 7.28
CA ASP A 88 5.61 -40.06 7.58
C ASP A 88 5.18 -41.45 8.13
N ASN A 89 3.89 -41.75 8.09
CA ASN A 89 3.35 -43.00 8.63
C ASN A 89 3.86 -44.20 7.82
N LYS A 90 4.81 -44.94 8.40
CA LYS A 90 5.35 -46.21 7.88
C LYS A 90 4.32 -47.35 7.84
N SER A 91 3.08 -47.14 8.28
CA SER A 91 2.00 -48.10 8.09
C SER A 91 1.60 -48.05 6.62
N GLY A 92 1.96 -49.07 5.83
CA GLY A 92 1.80 -49.15 4.38
C GLY A 92 0.35 -49.17 3.84
N THR A 93 -0.54 -48.38 4.44
CA THR A 93 -1.87 -48.03 3.97
C THR A 93 -1.77 -46.72 3.21
N THR A 94 -2.13 -46.75 1.92
CA THR A 94 -2.46 -45.64 0.98
C THR A 94 -1.96 -44.23 1.33
N ASP A 95 -1.18 -43.63 0.42
CA ASP A 95 -0.64 -42.25 0.44
C ASP A 95 -1.55 -41.21 1.12
N ASP A 96 -1.48 -41.12 2.45
CA ASP A 96 -2.15 -40.09 3.23
C ASP A 96 -1.40 -38.78 3.01
N THR A 97 -2.00 -37.93 2.18
CA THR A 97 -1.51 -36.59 1.89
C THR A 97 -2.42 -35.54 2.49
N SER A 98 -1.85 -34.51 3.09
CA SER A 98 -2.61 -33.36 3.62
C SER A 98 -2.28 -32.10 2.82
N GLU A 99 -3.28 -31.24 2.61
CA GLU A 99 -3.08 -29.95 1.95
C GLU A 99 -2.74 -28.85 2.95
N GLY A 100 -1.91 -27.89 2.55
CA GLY A 100 -1.51 -26.81 3.41
C GLY A 100 -0.77 -25.70 2.70
N GLU A 101 -0.22 -24.78 3.49
CA GLU A 101 0.64 -23.70 3.04
C GLU A 101 1.92 -23.65 3.85
N ILE A 102 3.03 -23.32 3.20
CA ILE A 102 4.30 -23.10 3.89
C ILE A 102 4.23 -21.80 4.69
N VAL A 103 4.56 -21.89 5.97
CA VAL A 103 4.66 -20.74 6.87
C VAL A 103 6.12 -20.25 6.92
N MET A 104 7.05 -21.20 7.00
CA MET A 104 8.48 -20.92 7.16
C MET A 104 9.33 -22.00 6.49
N CYS A 105 10.46 -21.59 5.94
CA CYS A 105 11.48 -22.44 5.34
C CYS A 105 12.83 -22.12 6.01
N THR A 106 13.49 -23.13 6.57
CA THR A 106 14.77 -22.99 7.26
C THR A 106 15.71 -24.13 6.88
N THR A 107 16.95 -24.06 7.36
CA THR A 107 17.90 -25.19 7.26
C THR A 107 18.10 -25.83 8.63
N ASP A 108 18.20 -27.15 8.67
CA ASP A 108 18.55 -27.90 9.88
C ASP A 108 20.06 -27.82 10.19
N ALA A 109 20.50 -28.50 11.25
CA ALA A 109 21.91 -28.58 11.63
C ALA A 109 22.82 -29.21 10.55
N ASN A 110 22.24 -29.96 9.59
CA ASN A 110 22.94 -30.58 8.47
C ASN A 110 22.87 -29.75 7.18
N ASN A 111 22.37 -28.51 7.25
CA ASN A 111 22.05 -27.65 6.11
C ASN A 111 21.01 -28.24 5.14
N LYS A 112 20.14 -29.13 5.61
CA LYS A 112 18.99 -29.62 4.85
C LYS A 112 17.83 -28.65 5.01
N VAL A 113 17.12 -28.38 3.92
CA VAL A 113 15.91 -27.56 3.97
C VAL A 113 14.81 -28.31 4.73
N VAL A 114 14.23 -27.64 5.72
CA VAL A 114 13.08 -28.12 6.49
C VAL A 114 11.99 -27.05 6.51
N TYR A 115 10.74 -27.49 6.62
CA TYR A 115 9.58 -26.62 6.53
C TYR A 115 8.76 -26.61 7.81
N THR A 116 8.15 -25.46 8.09
CA THR A 116 6.95 -25.39 8.94
C THR A 116 5.76 -25.06 8.05
N ALA A 117 4.72 -25.89 8.11
CA ALA A 117 3.52 -25.74 7.30
C ALA A 117 2.26 -25.62 8.15
N MET A 118 1.29 -24.86 7.63
CA MET A 118 -0.08 -24.78 8.14
C MET A 118 -0.93 -25.76 7.32
N ILE A 119 -1.32 -26.86 7.94
CA ILE A 119 -2.10 -27.94 7.34
C ILE A 119 -3.58 -27.67 7.56
N PHE A 120 -4.35 -27.69 6.47
CA PHE A 120 -5.80 -27.52 6.52
C PHE A 120 -6.47 -28.83 6.93
N MET A 121 -7.31 -28.76 7.97
CA MET A 121 -8.15 -29.87 8.42
C MET A 121 -9.62 -29.58 8.07
N ASP A 122 -10.49 -30.57 8.22
CA ASP A 122 -11.92 -30.39 7.95
C ASP A 122 -12.52 -29.22 8.75
N GLY A 123 -13.27 -28.36 8.05
CA GLY A 123 -13.90 -27.19 8.63
C GLY A 123 -12.97 -25.98 8.74
N SER A 124 -13.00 -25.30 9.88
CA SER A 124 -12.22 -24.07 10.14
C SER A 124 -10.98 -24.34 10.98
N GLN A 125 -10.48 -25.57 11.00
CA GLN A 125 -9.37 -25.97 11.86
C GLN A 125 -8.07 -26.06 11.04
N VAL A 126 -6.97 -25.67 11.67
CA VAL A 126 -5.62 -25.77 11.08
C VAL A 126 -4.66 -26.40 12.07
N LYS A 127 -3.70 -27.17 11.57
CA LYS A 127 -2.61 -27.77 12.35
C LYS A 127 -1.29 -27.21 11.86
N TYR A 128 -0.42 -26.77 12.77
CA TYR A 128 0.97 -26.46 12.42
C TYR A 128 1.84 -27.69 12.61
N GLU A 129 2.66 -27.99 11.60
CA GLU A 129 3.67 -29.04 11.66
C GLU A 129 5.01 -28.45 11.27
N SER A 130 6.02 -28.62 12.13
CA SER A 130 7.39 -28.13 11.97
C SER A 130 8.34 -29.27 11.66
N ASP A 131 9.55 -28.92 11.22
CA ASP A 131 10.62 -29.87 10.89
C ASP A 131 10.21 -30.89 9.81
N ILE A 132 9.36 -30.47 8.87
CA ILE A 132 8.94 -31.29 7.73
C ILE A 132 10.11 -31.38 6.74
N ASP A 133 10.60 -32.59 6.49
CA ASP A 133 11.64 -32.85 5.49
C ASP A 133 11.17 -32.41 4.10
N ALA A 134 12.08 -31.81 3.33
CA ALA A 134 11.77 -31.31 2.00
C ALA A 134 11.23 -32.38 1.04
N ALA A 135 11.62 -33.65 1.19
CA ALA A 135 11.10 -34.76 0.39
C ALA A 135 9.61 -35.04 0.62
N ARG A 136 9.05 -34.62 1.77
CA ARG A 136 7.63 -34.78 2.11
C ARG A 136 6.74 -33.68 1.54
N VAL A 137 7.31 -32.59 1.04
CA VAL A 137 6.57 -31.42 0.57
C VAL A 137 6.57 -31.39 -0.96
N LYS A 138 5.37 -31.30 -1.55
CA LYS A 138 5.19 -31.14 -3.00
C LYS A 138 4.34 -29.92 -3.29
N TYR A 139 4.65 -29.19 -4.36
CA TYR A 139 3.81 -28.09 -4.81
C TYR A 139 2.42 -28.59 -5.18
N ARG A 140 1.39 -27.85 -4.75
CA ARG A 140 0.00 -28.13 -5.13
C ARG A 140 -0.48 -27.08 -6.13
N LYS A 141 -0.91 -27.52 -7.32
CA LYS A 141 -1.52 -26.63 -8.30
C LYS A 141 -2.88 -26.16 -7.79
N VAL A 142 -2.97 -24.88 -7.44
CA VAL A 142 -4.24 -24.25 -7.08
C VAL A 142 -5.10 -24.15 -8.33
N LYS A 143 -6.33 -24.69 -8.28
CA LYS A 143 -7.28 -24.50 -9.38
C LYS A 143 -7.67 -23.03 -9.37
N VAL A 144 -7.74 -22.40 -10.53
CA VAL A 144 -8.08 -20.96 -10.66
C VAL A 144 -9.39 -20.62 -9.95
N ASN A 145 -10.33 -21.56 -9.85
CA ASN A 145 -11.58 -21.39 -9.11
C ASN A 145 -11.41 -21.24 -7.59
N ASP A 146 -10.29 -21.71 -7.02
CA ASP A 146 -9.97 -21.59 -5.59
C ASP A 146 -9.12 -20.33 -5.30
N MET A 147 -8.60 -19.65 -6.32
CA MET A 147 -7.86 -18.39 -6.15
C MET A 147 -8.80 -17.20 -5.95
N GLU A 148 -10.02 -17.24 -6.51
CA GLU A 148 -11.03 -16.19 -6.29
C GLU A 148 -11.47 -16.06 -4.82
N SER A 149 -11.23 -17.09 -3.99
CA SER A 149 -11.50 -17.08 -2.54
C SER A 149 -10.27 -16.83 -1.65
N ASN A 150 -9.05 -16.90 -2.18
CA ASN A 150 -7.79 -16.85 -1.40
C ASN A 150 -6.78 -15.75 -1.84
N GLU A 151 -7.08 -14.95 -2.87
CA GLU A 151 -6.20 -13.86 -3.36
C GLU A 151 -5.99 -12.68 -2.39
N GLU A 152 -6.54 -12.69 -1.17
CA GLU A 152 -6.41 -11.58 -0.22
C GLU A 152 -5.16 -11.59 0.67
N HIS A 153 -4.28 -12.61 0.62
CA HIS A 153 -3.13 -12.71 1.55
C HIS A 153 -1.72 -12.82 0.93
N ALA A 154 -1.55 -12.84 -0.40
CA ALA A 154 -0.22 -12.81 -1.02
C ALA A 154 -0.03 -11.59 -1.94
N GLY A 155 0.96 -10.75 -1.61
CA GLY A 155 1.41 -9.63 -2.44
C GLY A 155 1.77 -10.07 -3.86
N ASN A 156 1.28 -9.28 -4.82
CA ASN A 156 1.02 -9.65 -6.20
C ASN A 156 2.24 -9.46 -7.12
N THR A 157 2.87 -10.56 -7.58
CA THR A 157 3.75 -10.61 -8.77
C THR A 157 2.97 -11.25 -9.92
N ASN A 158 2.53 -10.45 -10.90
CA ASN A 158 1.85 -10.96 -12.09
C ASN A 158 2.82 -11.09 -13.28
N ALA A 159 2.91 -12.31 -13.81
CA ALA A 159 3.53 -12.64 -15.09
C ALA A 159 2.60 -12.29 -16.26
N ILE A 160 3.19 -11.71 -17.31
CA ILE A 160 2.52 -11.26 -18.54
C ILE A 160 2.39 -12.43 -19.52
N SER A 161 1.17 -12.77 -19.90
CA SER A 161 0.85 -13.75 -20.94
C SER A 161 0.68 -13.07 -22.29
N THR A 162 1.71 -13.04 -23.13
CA THR A 162 1.58 -12.61 -24.54
C THR A 162 1.33 -13.81 -25.45
N SER A 163 0.13 -13.91 -26.01
CA SER A 163 -0.18 -14.86 -27.10
C SER A 163 0.21 -14.26 -28.45
N THR A 164 1.24 -14.79 -29.09
CA THR A 164 1.59 -14.46 -30.48
C THR A 164 0.83 -15.39 -31.42
N LYS A 165 -0.17 -14.87 -32.14
CA LYS A 165 -0.74 -15.53 -33.33
C LYS A 165 0.06 -15.11 -34.56
N GLN A 166 0.77 -16.07 -35.15
CA GLN A 166 1.32 -15.98 -36.51
C GLN A 166 0.17 -16.07 -37.51
N THR A 167 0.04 -15.05 -38.36
CA THR A 167 -0.63 -15.15 -39.66
C THR A 167 0.38 -14.79 -40.73
N THR A 168 0.75 -15.79 -41.51
CA THR A 168 1.40 -15.68 -42.81
C THR A 168 0.44 -15.05 -43.81
N ASP A 169 0.86 -14.00 -44.51
CA ASP A 169 0.56 -13.91 -45.94
C ASP A 169 1.49 -12.92 -46.66
N CYS A 170 2.02 -13.39 -47.78
CA CYS A 170 2.97 -12.72 -48.66
C CYS A 170 2.23 -11.82 -49.64
N LYS A 171 2.67 -10.57 -49.82
CA LYS A 171 2.65 -9.90 -51.14
C LYS A 171 3.84 -8.97 -51.29
N GLU A 172 4.63 -9.27 -52.31
CA GLU A 172 5.57 -8.37 -52.96
C GLU A 172 4.82 -7.16 -53.53
N ASP A 173 5.41 -5.96 -53.43
CA ASP A 173 5.51 -5.09 -54.59
C ASP A 173 6.64 -4.06 -54.47
N LYS A 174 7.12 -3.73 -55.66
CA LYS A 174 8.41 -3.12 -56.01
C LYS A 174 8.40 -1.57 -55.96
N VAL A 175 9.59 -1.03 -55.63
CA VAL A 175 10.25 0.15 -56.25
C VAL A 175 9.57 1.52 -55.99
N ASP A 176 10.23 2.45 -55.30
CA ASP A 176 11.09 3.42 -55.99
C ASP A 176 12.27 3.98 -55.18
N LYS A 177 13.34 4.27 -55.94
CA LYS A 177 14.59 4.89 -55.54
C LYS A 177 14.39 6.37 -55.20
N MET A 178 15.14 6.90 -54.22
CA MET A 178 15.84 8.18 -54.38
C MET A 178 16.94 8.36 -53.32
N ASN A 179 17.92 9.16 -53.72
CA ASN A 179 19.33 9.11 -53.33
C ASN A 179 19.71 9.89 -52.07
N ALA A 180 20.84 9.43 -51.49
CA ALA A 180 21.99 10.17 -50.98
C ALA A 180 21.79 11.34 -50.00
N THR A 181 22.48 11.28 -48.86
CA THR A 181 23.68 12.11 -48.59
C THR A 181 24.49 11.50 -47.43
N GLN A 182 25.80 11.36 -47.62
CA GLN A 182 26.78 10.86 -46.66
C GLN A 182 27.49 11.99 -45.90
N HIS A 183 27.98 11.62 -44.71
CA HIS A 183 29.16 12.12 -43.96
C HIS A 183 29.10 13.41 -43.11
N PRO A 184 29.98 13.57 -42.07
CA PRO A 184 30.80 12.57 -41.37
C PRO A 184 30.74 12.62 -39.82
N GLN A 185 31.26 11.54 -39.22
CA GLN A 185 31.57 11.37 -37.80
C GLN A 185 32.78 12.21 -37.36
N GLN A 186 32.80 12.63 -36.09
CA GLN A 186 34.01 12.87 -35.29
C GLN A 186 33.84 12.28 -33.87
N PRO A 187 34.91 11.72 -33.25
CA PRO A 187 34.86 11.09 -31.93
C PRO A 187 35.59 11.94 -30.85
N PRO A 188 35.95 11.39 -29.67
CA PRO A 188 35.38 11.70 -28.36
C PRO A 188 36.23 12.67 -27.51
N THR A 189 35.62 13.30 -26.50
CA THR A 189 36.38 13.99 -25.44
C THR A 189 36.24 13.25 -24.11
N GLN A 190 37.30 12.54 -23.75
CA GLN A 190 37.63 12.16 -22.39
C GLN A 190 37.90 13.43 -21.56
N ARG A 191 37.33 13.52 -20.35
CA ARG A 191 37.92 14.35 -19.29
C ARG A 191 38.14 13.50 -18.06
N TYR A 192 39.42 13.44 -17.73
CA TYR A 192 40.02 12.84 -16.56
C TYR A 192 39.83 13.75 -15.33
N VAL A 193 39.83 13.10 -14.17
CA VAL A 193 39.66 13.61 -12.80
C VAL A 193 40.82 14.53 -12.40
N PRO A 194 40.72 15.24 -11.26
CA PRO A 194 41.64 14.85 -10.20
C PRO A 194 40.99 14.71 -8.81
N SER A 195 41.37 13.62 -8.17
CA SER A 195 41.20 13.29 -6.76
C SER A 195 42.06 14.20 -5.88
N SER A 196 41.52 14.62 -4.73
CA SER A 196 42.23 14.66 -3.43
C SER A 196 41.36 15.35 -2.38
N ILE A 197 41.08 14.67 -1.27
CA ILE A 197 41.38 15.11 0.09
C ILE A 197 41.29 13.88 1.00
N THR A 198 42.36 13.72 1.76
CA THR A 198 42.74 12.66 2.68
C THR A 198 42.07 12.78 4.05
N CYS A 199 41.99 11.63 4.76
CA CYS A 199 42.21 11.36 6.21
C CYS A 199 41.73 12.42 7.22
N SER A 200 41.04 12.13 8.33
CA SER A 200 41.09 11.03 9.29
C SER A 200 39.86 11.23 10.24
N ASP A 201 39.31 10.23 10.93
CA ASP A 201 39.75 9.89 12.28
C ASP A 201 39.04 8.62 12.78
N SER A 202 39.87 7.82 13.44
CA SER A 202 39.60 6.65 14.26
C SER A 202 38.74 6.94 15.49
N VAL A 203 37.77 6.06 15.78
CA VAL A 203 37.25 5.88 17.15
C VAL A 203 37.29 4.40 17.53
N SER A 204 37.95 4.18 18.67
CA SER A 204 38.39 2.92 19.23
C SER A 204 37.25 2.02 19.70
N LYS A 205 37.38 0.72 19.40
CA LYS A 205 36.69 -0.37 20.10
C LYS A 205 37.21 -0.43 21.54
N ARG A 206 36.33 -0.25 22.53
CA ARG A 206 36.57 -0.72 23.90
C ARG A 206 35.80 -2.02 24.11
N SER A 207 36.58 -3.07 24.36
CA SER A 207 36.16 -4.31 25.00
C SER A 207 35.72 -4.02 26.44
N PHE A 208 34.63 -4.62 26.87
CA PHE A 208 34.42 -4.94 28.28
C PHE A 208 34.02 -6.41 28.39
N ALA A 209 34.80 -7.08 29.24
CA ALA A 209 34.73 -8.47 29.57
C ALA A 209 33.60 -8.79 30.55
N ASP A 210 33.36 -10.09 30.64
CA ASP A 210 32.57 -10.82 31.62
C ASP A 210 32.63 -10.29 33.06
N SER A 211 31.48 -10.30 33.71
CA SER A 211 31.38 -10.62 35.14
C SER A 211 29.99 -11.16 35.47
N ASN A 212 29.96 -12.45 35.79
CA ASN A 212 28.91 -13.10 36.58
C ASN A 212 28.93 -12.57 38.02
N ASP A 213 27.75 -12.32 38.57
CA ASP A 213 27.30 -12.43 39.97
C ASP A 213 25.94 -11.72 40.01
N GLY A 214 24.83 -12.27 40.50
CA GLY A 214 24.61 -12.91 41.80
C GLY A 214 23.29 -12.30 42.31
N GLY A 215 22.40 -13.13 42.85
CA GLY A 215 20.99 -12.77 43.12
C GLY A 215 20.76 -11.60 44.08
N GLY A 216 19.55 -11.03 44.04
CA GLY A 216 19.19 -9.96 44.95
C GLY A 216 17.78 -9.42 44.74
N ASP A 217 16.92 -9.84 45.64
CA ASP A 217 15.52 -9.50 45.85
C ASP A 217 15.22 -7.98 45.91
N SER A 218 13.96 -7.67 45.60
CA SER A 218 13.15 -6.60 46.20
C SER A 218 13.21 -5.14 45.73
N SER A 219 11.98 -4.64 45.53
CA SER A 219 11.49 -3.29 45.85
C SER A 219 11.28 -2.29 44.70
N ARG A 220 9.98 -2.17 44.37
CA ARG A 220 9.30 -1.04 43.74
C ARG A 220 9.91 0.32 44.09
N LYS A 221 10.33 1.09 43.07
CA LYS A 221 10.41 2.55 43.13
C LYS A 221 9.78 3.18 41.88
N ARG A 222 8.63 3.82 42.08
CA ARG A 222 7.99 4.75 41.14
C ARG A 222 8.90 5.95 40.95
N ALA A 223 9.36 6.19 39.73
CA ALA A 223 9.96 7.46 39.34
C ALA A 223 8.85 8.52 39.18
N ARG A 224 8.94 9.59 39.98
CA ARG A 224 8.20 10.84 39.76
C ARG A 224 8.90 11.60 38.64
N TYR A 225 8.17 12.05 37.63
CA TYR A 225 8.66 13.03 36.66
C TYR A 225 8.75 14.41 37.34
N PRO A 226 9.83 15.18 37.11
CA PRO A 226 9.91 16.56 37.55
C PRO A 226 9.13 17.47 36.61
N THR A 227 8.22 18.24 37.20
CA THR A 227 7.55 19.40 36.62
C THR A 227 8.55 20.55 36.49
N GLY A 228 8.58 21.19 35.31
CA GLY A 228 9.05 22.56 35.16
C GLY A 228 10.42 22.75 34.50
N ALA A 229 10.41 23.08 33.21
CA ALA A 229 11.41 23.95 32.60
C ALA A 229 10.70 24.82 31.56
N LYS A 230 10.61 26.10 31.88
CA LYS A 230 10.07 27.19 31.06
C LYS A 230 11.19 27.55 30.09
N LEU A 231 10.98 27.28 28.79
CA LEU A 231 11.89 27.69 27.73
C LEU A 231 11.24 28.88 27.02
N GLU A 232 11.79 30.07 27.29
CA GLU A 232 11.54 31.27 26.50
C GLU A 232 12.20 31.07 25.14
N VAL A 233 11.37 31.08 24.08
CA VAL A 233 11.82 31.13 22.70
C VAL A 233 11.35 32.46 22.14
N ASP A 234 12.33 33.34 21.96
CA ASP A 234 12.21 34.57 21.17
C ASP A 234 11.92 34.19 19.71
N GLY A 235 10.78 34.65 19.20
CA GLY A 235 10.30 34.35 17.85
C GLY A 235 9.38 35.45 17.37
N GLY A 236 9.97 36.59 16.99
CA GLY A 236 9.27 37.70 16.36
C GLY A 236 8.76 37.32 14.97
N TYR A 237 7.45 37.39 14.80
CA TYR A 237 6.80 37.58 13.50
C TYR A 237 5.72 38.64 13.67
N ASP A 238 5.95 39.77 13.01
CA ASP A 238 5.05 40.92 12.96
C ASP A 238 3.71 40.54 12.31
N ALA A 239 2.63 40.62 13.10
CA ALA A 239 1.27 40.70 12.60
C ALA A 239 0.90 42.18 12.42
N PRO A 240 0.28 42.59 11.30
CA PRO A 240 -0.11 43.98 11.11
C PRO A 240 -1.28 44.34 12.05
N ALA A 241 -1.07 45.39 12.84
CA ALA A 241 -2.06 45.97 13.73
C ALA A 241 -3.24 46.56 12.94
N ILE A 242 -4.41 45.94 13.08
CA ILE A 242 -5.68 46.58 12.75
C ILE A 242 -6.18 47.25 14.02
N ALA A 243 -6.15 48.58 14.01
CA ALA A 243 -6.64 49.43 15.09
C ALA A 243 -8.12 49.16 15.37
N SER A 244 -8.43 48.77 16.61
CA SER A 244 -9.78 48.63 17.13
C SER A 244 -10.17 49.91 17.87
N ASN A 245 -10.87 50.78 17.18
CA ASN A 245 -11.73 51.80 17.79
C ASN A 245 -13.18 51.41 17.49
N SER A 246 -13.92 51.01 18.52
CA SER A 246 -15.37 51.24 18.62
C SER A 246 -15.88 50.60 19.91
N GLN A 247 -16.11 51.44 20.90
CA GLN A 247 -17.15 51.21 21.89
C GLN A 247 -18.48 51.35 21.16
N ASP A 248 -19.16 50.24 20.92
CA ASP A 248 -20.62 50.21 20.77
C ASP A 248 -21.13 48.81 21.07
N ALA A 249 -21.43 48.59 22.34
CA ALA A 249 -22.18 47.45 22.83
C ALA A 249 -23.64 47.59 22.39
N THR A 250 -23.93 47.26 21.13
CA THR A 250 -25.30 47.05 20.65
C THR A 250 -25.50 45.55 20.39
N ASN A 251 -26.32 44.94 21.24
CA ASN A 251 -27.18 43.79 21.01
C ASN A 251 -27.15 43.19 19.58
N VAL A 252 -26.08 42.46 19.22
CA VAL A 252 -26.12 41.58 18.05
C VAL A 252 -26.85 40.32 18.48
N LYS A 253 -28.17 40.36 18.31
CA LYS A 253 -29.01 39.17 18.19
C LYS A 253 -28.38 38.36 17.04
N LEU A 254 -27.54 37.39 17.39
CA LEU A 254 -27.02 36.36 16.48
C LEU A 254 -28.26 35.74 15.82
N LEU A 255 -28.57 36.22 14.62
CA LEU A 255 -29.55 35.61 13.75
C LEU A 255 -28.99 34.23 13.45
N SER A 256 -29.49 33.24 14.20
CA SER A 256 -29.32 31.83 13.96
C SER A 256 -29.72 31.57 12.51
N ASN A 257 -28.73 31.55 11.61
CA ASN A 257 -28.96 31.35 10.20
C ASN A 257 -29.52 29.92 10.05
N PRO A 258 -30.81 29.74 9.72
CA PRO A 258 -31.53 28.47 9.88
C PRO A 258 -31.12 27.39 8.88
N LYS A 259 -30.00 27.57 8.18
CA LYS A 259 -29.54 26.69 7.09
C LYS A 259 -28.48 25.68 7.51
N PHE A 260 -27.95 25.75 8.72
CA PHE A 260 -27.09 24.68 9.24
C PHE A 260 -27.94 23.82 10.17
N PRO A 261 -28.24 22.55 9.81
CA PRO A 261 -28.90 21.64 10.73
C PRO A 261 -28.09 21.64 12.02
N ASN A 262 -28.77 21.71 13.18
CA ASN A 262 -28.15 21.68 14.50
C ASN A 262 -27.06 20.59 14.49
N VAL A 263 -25.78 21.00 14.50
CA VAL A 263 -24.64 20.07 14.39
C VAL A 263 -24.40 19.46 15.78
N SER A 264 -25.44 18.81 16.32
CA SER A 264 -25.40 18.12 17.61
C SER A 264 -24.86 16.71 17.47
N ARG A 265 -24.64 16.22 16.25
CA ARG A 265 -24.15 14.87 16.00
C ARG A 265 -23.41 14.81 14.67
N LEU A 266 -22.40 13.94 14.66
CA LEU A 266 -21.69 13.54 13.46
C LEU A 266 -21.94 12.04 13.22
N GLU A 267 -22.30 11.67 11.99
CA GLU A 267 -22.38 10.29 11.54
C GLU A 267 -21.34 10.08 10.44
N ILE A 268 -20.43 9.13 10.62
CA ILE A 268 -19.43 8.75 9.62
C ILE A 268 -19.74 7.33 9.17
N THR A 269 -19.83 7.13 7.86
CA THR A 269 -19.85 5.80 7.26
C THR A 269 -18.51 5.61 6.55
N PRO A 270 -17.68 4.62 6.93
CA PRO A 270 -16.44 4.33 6.23
C PRO A 270 -16.74 4.02 4.76
N PRO A 271 -15.84 4.39 3.83
CA PRO A 271 -15.98 4.04 2.43
C PRO A 271 -16.28 2.56 2.18
N LEU A 272 -17.14 2.28 1.20
CA LEU A 272 -17.53 0.89 0.88
C LEU A 272 -16.33 0.05 0.43
N TRP A 273 -15.37 0.63 -0.28
CA TRP A 273 -14.17 -0.06 -0.74
C TRP A 273 -13.25 -0.51 0.43
N LEU A 274 -13.38 0.09 1.63
CA LEU A 274 -12.68 -0.39 2.83
C LEU A 274 -13.37 -1.56 3.54
N GLN A 275 -14.61 -1.83 3.19
CA GLN A 275 -15.45 -2.84 3.83
C GLN A 275 -16.19 -3.65 2.78
N LYS A 276 -15.55 -3.95 1.65
CA LYS A 276 -16.12 -4.58 0.45
C LYS A 276 -16.73 -5.97 0.69
N ASP A 277 -16.28 -6.64 1.74
CA ASP A 277 -16.74 -7.95 2.16
C ASP A 277 -16.77 -8.05 3.70
N ARG A 278 -17.33 -9.15 4.21
CA ARG A 278 -17.44 -9.40 5.66
C ARG A 278 -16.07 -9.48 6.36
N PRO A 279 -15.04 -10.17 5.83
CA PRO A 279 -13.70 -10.17 6.42
C PRO A 279 -13.11 -8.75 6.58
N SER A 280 -13.11 -7.95 5.51
CA SER A 280 -12.61 -6.57 5.49
C SER A 280 -13.38 -5.68 6.46
N GLN A 281 -14.72 -5.80 6.47
CA GLN A 281 -15.57 -5.08 7.42
C GLN A 281 -15.24 -5.45 8.88
N ARG A 282 -15.13 -6.74 9.19
CA ARG A 282 -14.81 -7.23 10.53
C ARG A 282 -13.41 -6.80 10.97
N SER A 283 -12.44 -6.84 10.06
CA SER A 283 -11.08 -6.35 10.27
C SER A 283 -11.08 -4.86 10.62
N LEU A 284 -11.74 -4.03 9.80
CA LEU A 284 -11.89 -2.60 10.05
C LEU A 284 -12.59 -2.31 11.38
N PHE A 285 -13.67 -3.04 11.70
CA PHE A 285 -14.36 -2.89 12.98
C PHE A 285 -13.42 -3.16 14.16
N PHE A 286 -12.67 -4.27 14.15
CA PHE A 286 -11.74 -4.59 15.23
C PHE A 286 -10.56 -3.62 15.34
N HIS A 287 -10.10 -3.07 14.22
CA HIS A 287 -9.13 -1.99 14.20
C HIS A 287 -9.67 -0.74 14.90
N LEU A 288 -10.88 -0.30 14.53
CA LEU A 288 -11.53 0.89 15.11
C LEU A 288 -11.76 0.76 16.62
N ILE A 289 -12.19 -0.40 17.11
CA ILE A 289 -12.41 -0.61 18.55
C ILE A 289 -11.13 -0.97 19.32
N GLY A 290 -10.00 -1.15 18.63
CA GLY A 290 -8.74 -1.55 19.22
C GLY A 290 -8.82 -2.92 19.88
N LYS A 291 -9.21 -3.97 19.14
CA LYS A 291 -9.15 -5.37 19.61
C LYS A 291 -8.12 -6.23 18.86
N HIS A 292 -7.40 -5.64 17.92
CA HIS A 292 -6.38 -6.33 17.15
C HIS A 292 -5.06 -6.29 17.95
N ARG A 293 -4.68 -7.41 18.60
CA ARG A 293 -3.41 -7.69 19.34
C ARG A 293 -3.43 -7.47 20.86
N GLU A 294 -2.65 -8.30 21.57
CA GLU A 294 -2.58 -8.54 23.02
C GLU A 294 -2.22 -7.33 23.93
N ARG A 295 -2.18 -6.10 23.39
CA ARG A 295 -1.84 -4.88 24.15
C ARG A 295 -2.75 -3.69 23.87
N SER A 296 -3.95 -3.91 23.33
CA SER A 296 -4.74 -2.79 22.85
C SER A 296 -5.38 -1.97 23.98
N GLU A 297 -4.88 -0.76 24.16
CA GLU A 297 -5.66 0.30 24.79
C GLU A 297 -7.00 0.45 24.05
N ASN A 298 -8.08 0.68 24.78
CA ASN A 298 -9.38 0.93 24.19
C ASN A 298 -9.35 2.27 23.44
N ILE A 299 -9.04 2.22 22.14
CA ILE A 299 -8.84 3.39 21.27
C ILE A 299 -10.05 4.32 21.31
N ILE A 300 -11.26 3.76 21.27
CA ILE A 300 -12.51 4.54 21.35
C ILE A 300 -12.63 5.26 22.69
N LYS A 301 -12.23 4.63 23.79
CA LYS A 301 -12.18 5.28 25.11
C LYS A 301 -11.24 6.49 25.11
N ARG A 302 -10.07 6.38 24.45
CA ARG A 302 -9.13 7.49 24.28
C ARG A 302 -9.75 8.62 23.46
N ILE A 303 -10.36 8.32 22.32
CA ILE A 303 -11.05 9.32 21.51
C ILE A 303 -12.14 10.02 22.33
N ASN A 304 -12.95 9.27 23.08
CA ASN A 304 -14.01 9.86 23.90
C ASN A 304 -13.46 10.87 24.93
N GLN A 305 -12.36 10.52 25.59
CA GLN A 305 -11.72 11.36 26.59
C GLN A 305 -11.08 12.62 25.97
N GLU A 306 -10.35 12.47 24.87
CA GLU A 306 -9.62 13.59 24.28
C GLU A 306 -10.51 14.55 23.49
N SER A 307 -11.54 14.03 22.82
CA SER A 307 -12.45 14.83 21.99
C SER A 307 -13.68 15.34 22.74
N GLN A 308 -13.87 14.98 24.02
CA GLN A 308 -15.09 15.29 24.77
C GLN A 308 -16.37 14.88 24.02
N CYS A 309 -16.28 13.78 23.26
CA CYS A 309 -17.39 13.21 22.52
C CYS A 309 -17.69 11.78 23.00
N ARG A 310 -18.90 11.32 22.74
CA ARG A 310 -19.29 9.91 22.82
C ARG A 310 -19.26 9.33 21.41
N VAL A 311 -18.29 8.46 21.16
CA VAL A 311 -18.15 7.72 19.91
C VAL A 311 -18.72 6.31 20.07
N HIS A 312 -19.60 5.92 19.16
CA HIS A 312 -20.16 4.57 19.08
C HIS A 312 -19.99 4.03 17.66
N VAL A 313 -19.30 2.90 17.55
CA VAL A 313 -19.15 2.13 16.31
C VAL A 313 -20.18 1.00 16.30
N ASP A 314 -21.09 1.03 15.31
CA ASP A 314 -22.12 0.01 15.10
C ASP A 314 -21.76 -0.86 13.89
N MET A 315 -21.79 -2.18 14.10
CA MET A 315 -21.60 -3.20 13.07
C MET A 315 -22.67 -4.28 13.28
N LYS A 316 -23.50 -4.51 12.27
CA LYS A 316 -24.56 -5.52 12.31
C LYS A 316 -24.05 -6.86 11.77
N ASN A 317 -24.39 -7.96 12.43
CA ASN A 317 -23.89 -9.30 12.07
C ASN A 317 -24.69 -9.98 10.94
N ASP A 318 -25.98 -9.66 10.80
CA ASP A 318 -26.91 -10.52 10.05
C ASP A 318 -27.03 -10.16 8.56
N VAL A 319 -26.65 -8.94 8.17
CA VAL A 319 -26.67 -8.43 6.79
C VAL A 319 -25.42 -7.59 6.57
N PHE A 320 -24.88 -7.60 5.34
CA PHE A 320 -23.77 -6.71 4.95
C PHE A 320 -24.25 -5.24 4.95
N VAL A 321 -24.30 -4.66 6.14
CA VAL A 321 -24.67 -3.28 6.39
C VAL A 321 -23.38 -2.53 6.70
N PRO A 322 -23.07 -1.44 5.98
CA PRO A 322 -21.88 -0.65 6.23
C PRO A 322 -21.77 -0.23 7.70
N ILE A 323 -20.55 -0.25 8.24
CA ILE A 323 -20.25 0.22 9.60
C ILE A 323 -20.74 1.67 9.73
N LYS A 324 -21.37 1.99 10.85
CA LYS A 324 -21.78 3.36 11.18
C LYS A 324 -21.06 3.82 12.44
N ILE A 325 -20.48 5.00 12.38
CA ILE A 325 -19.81 5.64 13.52
C ILE A 325 -20.60 6.87 13.90
N ASN A 326 -21.20 6.84 15.08
CA ASN A 326 -21.96 7.95 15.64
C ASN A 326 -21.12 8.68 16.67
N VAL A 327 -21.03 10.00 16.54
CA VAL A 327 -20.24 10.87 17.41
C VAL A 327 -21.14 11.97 17.95
N GLU A 328 -21.28 12.03 19.26
CA GLU A 328 -22.13 13.00 19.96
C GLU A 328 -21.28 13.81 20.95
N PRO A 329 -21.28 15.15 20.90
CA PRO A 329 -20.49 15.96 21.82
C PRO A 329 -21.10 15.90 23.22
N LEU A 330 -20.25 15.85 24.25
CA LEU A 330 -20.69 15.87 25.65
C LEU A 330 -21.11 17.28 26.10
N ASN A 331 -20.59 18.31 25.43
CA ASN A 331 -20.88 19.71 25.72
C ASN A 331 -21.33 20.45 24.46
N VAL A 332 -22.53 21.04 24.52
CA VAL A 332 -23.14 21.76 23.39
C VAL A 332 -22.37 23.04 23.05
N SER A 333 -21.75 23.71 24.02
CA SER A 333 -21.03 24.97 23.77
C SER A 333 -19.71 24.78 23.02
N THR A 334 -19.08 23.61 23.16
CA THR A 334 -17.83 23.24 22.47
C THR A 334 -18.04 22.22 21.35
N ALA A 335 -19.30 21.84 21.08
CA ALA A 335 -19.68 20.76 20.18
C ALA A 335 -18.95 20.77 18.83
N GLN A 336 -18.84 21.93 18.18
CA GLN A 336 -18.20 22.03 16.86
C GLN A 336 -16.69 21.69 16.92
N GLN A 337 -15.99 22.16 17.95
CA GLN A 337 -14.57 21.89 18.15
C GLN A 337 -14.33 20.42 18.54
N ASP A 338 -15.17 19.91 19.43
CA ASP A 338 -15.14 18.54 19.94
C ASP A 338 -15.39 17.53 18.81
N LEU A 339 -16.43 17.75 18.00
CA LEU A 339 -16.73 16.93 16.81
C LEU A 339 -15.63 17.00 15.77
N PHE A 340 -15.04 18.18 15.53
CA PHE A 340 -13.92 18.33 14.62
C PHE A 340 -12.70 17.52 15.09
N ARG A 341 -12.38 17.58 16.39
CA ARG A 341 -11.29 16.80 17.00
C ARG A 341 -11.56 15.30 16.92
N ALA A 342 -12.77 14.85 17.26
CA ALA A 342 -13.16 13.44 17.15
C ALA A 342 -13.01 12.93 15.71
N ARG A 343 -13.45 13.72 14.72
CA ARG A 343 -13.31 13.42 13.29
C ARG A 343 -11.84 13.25 12.88
N GLN A 344 -10.95 14.16 13.30
CA GLN A 344 -9.53 14.05 13.00
C GLN A 344 -8.91 12.78 13.60
N MET A 345 -9.22 12.46 14.86
CA MET A 345 -8.72 11.25 15.50
C MET A 345 -9.24 9.98 14.81
N LEU A 346 -10.50 9.96 14.39
CA LEU A 346 -11.07 8.85 13.61
C LEU A 346 -10.40 8.74 12.24
N GLN A 347 -10.18 9.87 11.55
CA GLN A 347 -9.44 9.92 10.28
C GLN A 347 -8.04 9.33 10.42
N ASP A 348 -7.31 9.67 11.49
CA ASP A 348 -5.98 9.11 11.76
C ASP A 348 -6.03 7.59 11.95
N LEU A 349 -7.07 7.05 12.59
CA LEU A 349 -7.25 5.59 12.69
C LEU A 349 -7.50 4.91 11.35
N PHE A 350 -8.30 5.53 10.47
CA PHE A 350 -8.49 5.00 9.12
C PHE A 350 -7.19 5.08 8.31
N LEU A 351 -6.43 6.17 8.45
CA LEU A 351 -5.13 6.32 7.80
C LEU A 351 -4.10 5.30 8.30
N ASP A 352 -4.15 4.94 9.58
CA ASP A 352 -3.35 3.86 10.16
C ASP A 352 -3.78 2.49 9.59
N TYR A 353 -5.09 2.25 9.48
CA TYR A 353 -5.63 0.99 8.91
C TYR A 353 -5.17 0.75 7.47
N VAL A 354 -5.22 1.77 6.61
CA VAL A 354 -4.82 1.64 5.20
C VAL A 354 -3.30 1.67 4.98
N GLY A 355 -2.53 2.04 6.00
CA GLY A 355 -1.07 2.17 5.89
C GLY A 355 -0.64 3.20 4.84
N ASN A 356 0.51 2.96 4.20
CA ASN A 356 1.10 3.86 3.20
C ASN A 356 0.58 3.63 1.76
N ASP A 357 -0.70 3.30 1.61
CA ASP A 357 -1.32 3.11 0.29
C ASP A 357 -1.79 4.44 -0.34
N GLY A 358 -1.84 4.50 -1.66
CA GLY A 358 -2.31 5.69 -2.38
C GLY A 358 -3.75 6.08 -2.06
N CYS A 359 -4.60 5.14 -1.64
CA CYS A 359 -6.01 5.37 -1.28
C CYS A 359 -6.21 6.34 -0.11
N ARG A 360 -5.16 6.68 0.65
CA ARG A 360 -5.20 7.67 1.75
C ARG A 360 -5.86 8.99 1.33
N GLY A 361 -5.54 9.50 0.14
CA GLY A 361 -6.15 10.73 -0.38
C GLY A 361 -7.66 10.58 -0.58
N ARG A 362 -8.10 9.44 -1.12
CA ARG A 362 -9.51 9.11 -1.31
C ARG A 362 -10.27 9.02 0.00
N LEU A 363 -9.69 8.30 0.96
CA LEU A 363 -10.21 8.11 2.29
C LEU A 363 -10.50 9.44 3.00
N VAL A 364 -9.53 10.36 3.02
CA VAL A 364 -9.71 11.67 3.69
C VAL A 364 -10.82 12.48 3.03
N CYS A 365 -10.88 12.50 1.69
CA CYS A 365 -11.95 13.20 0.98
C CYS A 365 -13.34 12.64 1.32
N GLU A 366 -13.52 11.32 1.26
CA GLU A 366 -14.82 10.68 1.46
C GLU A 366 -15.30 10.83 2.91
N ILE A 367 -14.40 10.68 3.90
CA ILE A 367 -14.72 10.95 5.31
C ILE A 367 -15.13 12.42 5.49
N ALA A 368 -14.35 13.36 4.95
CA ALA A 368 -14.65 14.78 5.06
C ALA A 368 -15.97 15.15 4.35
N GLN A 369 -16.31 14.50 3.23
CA GLN A 369 -17.58 14.71 2.51
C GLN A 369 -18.79 14.15 3.27
N ALA A 370 -18.63 13.04 3.97
CA ALA A 370 -19.66 12.47 4.84
C ALA A 370 -19.99 13.38 6.04
N CYS A 371 -19.04 14.22 6.45
CA CYS A 371 -19.20 15.17 7.54
C CYS A 371 -19.71 16.53 7.05
N TRP A 372 -20.72 17.10 7.71
CA TRP A 372 -21.10 18.50 7.51
C TRP A 372 -20.20 19.44 8.30
N GLY A 373 -19.86 20.61 7.74
CA GLY A 373 -19.06 21.61 8.44
C GLY A 373 -18.41 22.63 7.52
N ALA A 374 -17.69 23.58 8.11
CA ALA A 374 -17.00 24.65 7.39
C ALA A 374 -15.88 24.15 6.46
N HIS A 375 -15.42 22.90 6.65
CA HIS A 375 -14.46 22.26 5.76
C HIS A 375 -15.05 21.88 4.41
N ARG A 376 -16.39 21.86 4.25
CA ARG A 376 -17.09 21.57 3.00
C ARG A 376 -17.81 22.83 2.49
N PRO A 377 -17.22 23.60 1.55
CA PRO A 377 -17.88 24.77 0.98
C PRO A 377 -19.17 24.36 0.27
N SER A 378 -20.29 24.95 0.68
CA SER A 378 -21.61 24.66 0.10
C SER A 378 -21.75 25.03 -1.38
N LEU A 379 -20.89 25.93 -1.86
CA LEU A 379 -20.87 26.41 -3.25
C LEU A 379 -19.85 25.65 -4.13
N SER A 380 -19.15 24.64 -3.61
CA SER A 380 -18.21 23.88 -4.42
C SER A 380 -18.96 22.97 -5.40
N THR A 381 -18.62 23.10 -6.68
CA THR A 381 -19.15 22.28 -7.77
C THR A 381 -18.43 20.95 -7.94
N SER A 382 -17.24 20.81 -7.34
CA SER A 382 -16.44 19.57 -7.34
C SER A 382 -16.53 18.78 -6.04
N ASN A 383 -17.42 19.14 -5.12
CA ASN A 383 -17.46 18.60 -3.76
C ASN A 383 -16.11 18.72 -3.04
N ALA A 384 -15.40 19.82 -3.26
CA ALA A 384 -14.12 20.07 -2.63
C ALA A 384 -14.26 20.10 -1.11
N VAL A 385 -13.28 19.55 -0.41
CA VAL A 385 -13.21 19.52 1.05
C VAL A 385 -11.87 20.06 1.53
N LYS A 386 -11.84 20.66 2.71
CA LYS A 386 -10.66 21.25 3.32
C LYS A 386 -10.11 20.34 4.42
N ASP A 387 -8.95 19.73 4.20
CA ASP A 387 -8.28 18.89 5.19
C ASP A 387 -6.77 18.86 4.97
N ILE A 388 -6.05 18.14 5.83
CA ILE A 388 -4.64 17.80 5.68
C ILE A 388 -4.50 16.84 4.50
N ASN A 389 -3.64 17.18 3.53
CA ASN A 389 -3.33 16.27 2.43
C ASN A 389 -2.49 15.09 2.94
N PRO A 390 -3.00 13.85 2.94
CA PRO A 390 -2.31 12.71 3.53
C PRO A 390 -1.23 12.10 2.61
N LEU A 391 -1.08 12.64 1.39
CA LEU A 391 -0.08 12.23 0.39
C LEU A 391 1.15 13.15 0.39
N LEU A 392 1.20 14.15 1.27
CA LEU A 392 2.33 15.07 1.44
C LEU A 392 2.79 15.07 2.90
N ASP A 393 4.10 15.11 3.13
CA ASP A 393 4.68 15.05 4.48
C ASP A 393 4.51 16.36 5.27
N ASN A 394 4.20 17.46 4.59
CA ASN A 394 4.18 18.81 5.18
C ASN A 394 2.95 19.13 6.04
N ARG A 395 2.03 18.16 6.22
CA ARG A 395 0.76 18.30 6.96
C ARG A 395 -0.05 19.56 6.58
N MET A 396 0.11 20.07 5.37
CA MET A 396 -0.54 21.31 4.96
C MET A 396 -2.02 21.09 4.70
N VAL A 397 -2.85 21.96 5.30
CA VAL A 397 -4.28 22.01 5.02
C VAL A 397 -4.50 22.59 3.62
N ARG A 398 -5.29 21.88 2.81
CA ARG A 398 -5.62 22.22 1.43
C ARG A 398 -7.08 21.93 1.14
N TYR A 399 -7.63 22.61 0.14
CA TYR A 399 -8.84 22.13 -0.50
C TYR A 399 -8.45 21.00 -1.44
N MET A 400 -9.23 19.93 -1.45
CA MET A 400 -8.97 18.74 -2.25
C MET A 400 -10.27 18.17 -2.82
N SER A 401 -10.17 17.52 -3.97
CA SER A 401 -11.25 16.82 -4.65
C SER A 401 -10.69 15.65 -5.45
N ILE A 402 -11.57 14.75 -5.87
CA ILE A 402 -11.24 13.50 -6.56
C ILE A 402 -11.94 13.49 -7.90
N VAL A 403 -11.20 13.05 -8.92
CA VAL A 403 -11.76 12.75 -10.23
C VAL A 403 -11.47 11.29 -10.55
N GLU A 404 -12.52 10.49 -10.67
CA GLU A 404 -12.42 9.09 -11.05
C GLU A 404 -11.90 8.97 -12.48
N LEU A 405 -11.07 7.94 -12.70
CA LEU A 405 -10.48 7.67 -14.00
C LEU A 405 -11.32 6.66 -14.78
N SER A 406 -11.39 6.88 -16.08
CA SER A 406 -11.91 5.89 -17.03
C SER A 406 -10.96 4.70 -17.16
N PHE A 407 -11.50 3.51 -17.37
CA PHE A 407 -10.75 2.30 -17.69
C PHE A 407 -11.19 1.72 -19.03
N ASP A 408 -10.31 0.93 -19.64
CA ASP A 408 -10.64 0.09 -20.79
C ASP A 408 -11.56 -1.06 -20.33
N GLU A 409 -12.73 -1.20 -20.96
CA GLU A 409 -13.75 -2.17 -20.56
C GLU A 409 -13.26 -3.63 -20.61
N HIS A 410 -12.32 -3.93 -21.52
CA HIS A 410 -11.83 -5.29 -21.74
C HIS A 410 -10.61 -5.62 -20.88
N THR A 411 -9.65 -4.70 -20.78
CA THR A 411 -8.39 -4.96 -20.08
C THR A 411 -8.40 -4.50 -18.63
N ARG A 412 -9.36 -3.64 -18.24
CA ARG A 412 -9.35 -2.87 -16.99
C ARG A 412 -8.08 -2.04 -16.81
N GLU A 413 -7.38 -1.72 -17.90
CA GLU A 413 -6.23 -0.84 -17.87
C GLU A 413 -6.67 0.62 -17.90
N PHE A 414 -5.92 1.48 -17.22
CA PHE A 414 -6.24 2.90 -17.07
C PHE A 414 -5.37 3.73 -18.01
N HIS A 415 -6.01 4.43 -18.96
CA HIS A 415 -5.30 5.31 -19.88
C HIS A 415 -5.14 6.72 -19.30
N ALA A 416 -4.36 6.88 -18.23
CA ALA A 416 -4.22 8.17 -17.53
C ALA A 416 -2.97 8.98 -17.92
N ALA A 417 -2.08 8.43 -18.75
CA ALA A 417 -0.83 9.10 -19.14
C ALA A 417 -1.04 10.47 -19.80
N HIS A 418 -2.16 10.67 -20.48
CA HIS A 418 -2.52 11.94 -21.13
C HIS A 418 -2.76 13.10 -20.13
N ILE A 419 -3.03 12.79 -18.85
CA ILE A 419 -3.20 13.76 -17.76
C ILE A 419 -1.84 14.27 -17.27
N LEU A 420 -0.76 13.50 -17.46
CA LEU A 420 0.59 13.89 -17.04
C LEU A 420 1.34 14.74 -18.08
N HIS A 421 0.65 15.20 -19.13
CA HIS A 421 1.26 16.00 -20.18
C HIS A 421 1.66 17.39 -19.65
N LYS A 422 2.94 17.78 -19.82
CA LYS A 422 3.52 19.00 -19.23
C LYS A 422 2.70 20.30 -19.46
N PRO A 423 2.24 20.62 -20.69
CA PRO A 423 1.36 21.77 -20.92
C PRO A 423 0.08 21.76 -20.07
N PHE A 424 -0.54 20.59 -19.88
CA PHE A 424 -1.76 20.47 -19.08
C PHE A 424 -1.44 20.66 -17.59
N LEU A 425 -0.34 20.08 -17.10
CA LEU A 425 0.11 20.31 -15.72
C LEU A 425 0.40 21.80 -15.45
N ARG A 426 1.03 22.51 -16.39
CA ARG A 426 1.26 23.96 -16.27
C ARG A 426 -0.05 24.76 -16.19
N GLU A 427 -1.09 24.34 -16.92
CA GLU A 427 -2.42 24.95 -16.86
C GLU A 427 -3.02 24.80 -15.46
N ILE A 428 -2.93 23.61 -14.86
CA ILE A 428 -3.40 23.32 -13.50
C ILE A 428 -2.60 24.11 -12.45
N THR A 429 -1.27 24.14 -12.56
CA THR A 429 -0.41 24.94 -11.67
C THR A 429 -0.67 26.44 -11.81
N GLY A 430 -1.03 26.91 -13.01
CA GLY A 430 -1.45 28.30 -13.25
C GLY A 430 -2.70 28.71 -12.47
N LEU A 431 -3.54 27.75 -12.08
CA LEU A 431 -4.68 27.97 -11.17
C LEU A 431 -4.30 27.92 -9.68
N GLY A 432 -3.03 27.73 -9.34
CA GLY A 432 -2.60 27.52 -7.94
C GLY A 432 -3.04 26.17 -7.38
N CYS A 433 -3.25 25.19 -8.25
CA CYS A 433 -3.58 23.80 -7.90
C CYS A 433 -2.46 22.86 -8.34
N ASP A 434 -2.42 21.69 -7.73
CA ASP A 434 -1.59 20.56 -8.12
C ASP A 434 -2.47 19.32 -8.27
N LEU A 435 -1.97 18.31 -8.98
CA LEU A 435 -2.61 17.02 -9.09
C LEU A 435 -1.63 15.88 -8.82
N ILE A 436 -2.16 14.78 -8.29
CA ILE A 436 -1.46 13.52 -8.12
C ILE A 436 -2.31 12.46 -8.82
N LEU A 437 -1.69 11.72 -9.74
CA LEU A 437 -2.32 10.56 -10.35
C LEU A 437 -2.09 9.35 -9.42
N VAL A 438 -3.18 8.76 -8.94
CA VAL A 438 -3.17 7.63 -8.00
C VAL A 438 -3.68 6.39 -8.72
N ALA A 439 -2.79 5.48 -9.07
CA ALA A 439 -3.08 4.29 -9.88
C ALA A 439 -1.94 3.27 -9.79
N LYS A 440 -2.24 1.98 -9.98
CA LYS A 440 -1.22 0.92 -10.04
C LYS A 440 -0.20 1.22 -11.15
N GLY A 441 1.09 1.11 -10.83
CA GLY A 441 2.18 1.40 -11.77
C GLY A 441 2.56 2.89 -11.91
N PHE A 442 1.96 3.77 -11.11
CA PHE A 442 2.35 5.18 -11.03
C PHE A 442 3.08 5.48 -9.72
N ARG A 443 3.61 6.71 -9.60
CA ARG A 443 4.37 7.17 -8.42
C ARG A 443 3.62 6.96 -7.11
N VAL A 444 2.30 7.17 -7.13
CA VAL A 444 1.43 6.88 -5.99
C VAL A 444 0.50 5.74 -6.40
N SER A 445 0.82 4.54 -5.94
CA SER A 445 0.03 3.34 -6.24
C SER A 445 -1.08 3.16 -5.22
N THR A 446 -2.24 2.70 -5.68
CA THR A 446 -3.35 2.28 -4.82
C THR A 446 -3.67 0.82 -5.09
N ASN A 447 -3.89 0.04 -4.04
CA ASN A 447 -4.37 -1.34 -4.14
C ASN A 447 -5.77 -1.53 -3.55
N ALA A 448 -6.23 -0.59 -2.73
CA ALA A 448 -7.48 -0.73 -1.98
C ALA A 448 -8.69 -0.08 -2.66
N CYS A 449 -8.48 0.89 -3.54
CA CYS A 449 -9.55 1.59 -4.25
C CYS A 449 -9.25 1.79 -5.73
N ASP A 450 -10.31 2.07 -6.50
CA ASP A 450 -10.17 2.37 -7.93
C ASP A 450 -9.27 3.59 -8.16
N PRO A 451 -8.50 3.60 -9.27
CA PRO A 451 -7.65 4.71 -9.66
C PRO A 451 -8.37 6.05 -9.82
N TYR A 452 -7.67 7.12 -9.46
CA TYR A 452 -8.23 8.46 -9.49
C TYR A 452 -7.15 9.54 -9.66
N VAL A 453 -7.60 10.74 -10.02
CA VAL A 453 -6.81 11.97 -9.95
C VAL A 453 -7.17 12.70 -8.66
N PHE A 454 -6.17 12.90 -7.82
CA PHE A 454 -6.28 13.69 -6.60
C PHE A 454 -5.90 15.14 -6.91
N VAL A 455 -6.86 16.06 -6.87
CA VAL A 455 -6.66 17.49 -7.17
C VAL A 455 -6.68 18.27 -5.87
N TYR A 456 -5.69 19.15 -5.64
CA TYR A 456 -5.67 19.98 -4.43
C TYR A 456 -5.12 21.39 -4.68
N GLY A 457 -5.54 22.34 -3.85
CA GLY A 457 -5.22 23.76 -4.01
C GLY A 457 -5.48 24.59 -2.74
N ARG A 458 -5.19 25.89 -2.82
CA ARG A 458 -5.37 26.83 -1.69
C ARG A 458 -6.80 27.34 -1.55
N GLN A 459 -7.56 27.42 -2.65
CA GLN A 459 -8.95 27.87 -2.68
C GLN A 459 -9.82 26.81 -3.35
N TYR A 460 -11.05 26.63 -2.88
CA TYR A 460 -11.95 25.61 -3.44
C TYR A 460 -12.42 25.96 -4.85
N GLN A 461 -12.51 27.24 -5.19
CA GLN A 461 -12.89 27.71 -6.52
C GLN A 461 -11.84 27.33 -7.57
N ASP A 462 -10.57 27.35 -7.19
CA ASP A 462 -9.46 26.93 -8.05
C ASP A 462 -9.47 25.41 -8.23
N VAL A 463 -9.74 24.67 -7.15
CA VAL A 463 -9.93 23.20 -7.20
C VAL A 463 -11.11 22.85 -8.11
N ASP A 464 -12.24 23.56 -8.02
CA ASP A 464 -13.40 23.37 -8.89
C ASP A 464 -13.03 23.55 -10.37
N LYS A 465 -12.32 24.62 -10.72
CA LYS A 465 -11.85 24.87 -12.09
C LYS A 465 -10.88 23.79 -12.56
N ALA A 466 -9.92 23.40 -11.71
CA ALA A 466 -8.95 22.36 -12.02
C ALA A 466 -9.65 21.00 -12.26
N VAL A 467 -10.63 20.63 -11.43
CA VAL A 467 -11.44 19.42 -11.62
C VAL A 467 -12.22 19.48 -12.94
N GLN A 468 -12.78 20.63 -13.32
CA GLN A 468 -13.45 20.79 -14.61
C GLN A 468 -12.48 20.58 -15.79
N LEU A 469 -11.26 21.10 -15.70
CA LEU A 469 -10.21 20.89 -16.71
C LEU A 469 -9.81 19.41 -16.81
N VAL A 470 -9.61 18.72 -15.68
CA VAL A 470 -9.31 17.28 -15.66
C VAL A 470 -10.45 16.47 -16.28
N LYS A 471 -11.70 16.72 -15.88
CA LYS A 471 -12.87 16.05 -16.47
C LYS A 471 -13.00 16.31 -17.97
N LYS A 472 -12.75 17.54 -18.43
CA LYS A 472 -12.72 17.89 -19.86
C LYS A 472 -11.64 17.10 -20.60
N LYS A 473 -10.44 16.99 -20.02
CA LYS A 473 -9.31 16.27 -20.61
C LYS A 473 -9.58 14.77 -20.72
N ILE A 474 -10.16 14.16 -19.69
CA ILE A 474 -10.59 12.75 -19.70
C ILE A 474 -11.60 12.51 -20.83
N ARG A 475 -12.65 13.33 -20.92
CA ARG A 475 -13.67 13.20 -22.00
C ARG A 475 -13.06 13.32 -23.39
N GLN A 476 -12.15 14.28 -23.60
CA GLN A 476 -11.43 14.42 -24.87
C GLN A 476 -10.65 13.15 -25.21
N HIS A 477 -9.98 12.55 -24.23
CA HIS A 477 -9.28 11.29 -24.44
C HIS A 477 -10.24 10.14 -24.77
N GLN A 478 -11.37 10.02 -24.06
CA GLN A 478 -12.38 8.99 -24.31
C GLN A 478 -12.90 9.04 -25.76
N HIS A 479 -13.17 10.25 -26.28
CA HIS A 479 -13.60 10.43 -27.67
C HIS A 479 -12.55 9.98 -28.70
N VAL A 480 -11.26 10.10 -28.39
CA VAL A 480 -10.16 9.72 -29.30
C VAL A 480 -9.80 8.24 -29.15
N CYS A 481 -9.82 7.71 -27.92
CA CYS A 481 -9.38 6.36 -27.62
C CYS A 481 -10.37 5.29 -28.10
N GLY A 482 -11.68 5.59 -28.07
CA GLY A 482 -12.74 4.66 -28.50
C GLY A 482 -12.94 3.40 -27.63
N LYS A 483 -12.09 3.16 -26.62
CA LYS A 483 -12.13 1.99 -25.73
C LYS A 483 -12.41 2.29 -24.26
N CYS A 484 -12.21 3.54 -23.84
CA CYS A 484 -12.32 3.92 -22.43
C CYS A 484 -13.75 4.30 -22.06
N VAL A 485 -14.31 3.62 -21.05
CA VAL A 485 -15.61 3.94 -20.45
C VAL A 485 -15.43 4.60 -19.08
N LEU A 486 -16.37 5.45 -18.66
CA LEU A 486 -16.39 5.93 -17.28
C LEU A 486 -16.79 4.77 -16.38
N GLY A 487 -16.01 4.57 -15.30
CA GLY A 487 -16.30 3.60 -14.25
C GLY A 487 -17.49 3.97 -13.39
#